data_AF-A0A5E4NWL8-F1
#
_entry.id   AF-A0A5E4NWL8-F1
#
_cell.length_a   1.000
_cell.length_b   1.000
_cell.length_c   1.000
_cell.angle_alpha   90.00
_cell.angle_beta   90.00
_cell.angle_gamma   90.00
#
_symmetry.space_group_name_H-M   'P 1'
#
loop_
_entity.id
_entity.type
_entity.pdbx_description
1 polymer ?
#
loop_
_entity_poly.entity_id
_entity_poly.type
_entity_poly.pdbx_seq_one_letter_code
_entity_poly.pdbx_strand_id
1 'polypeptide(L)'
;MGEGPKLIDISELPASLPKIVEDIEAGATSCVDVTREGRVVAIIRSPRPSLHGALRGSVRVPEGFDLTAPVVHDTGYAERDRVNG
;
A
#
# COMPACT_ATOMS: atom_id res chain seq x y z
N MET A 1 -20.02 0.23 13.34
CA MET A 1 -20.44 1.66 13.33
C MET A 1 -19.15 2.43 13.07
N GLY A 2 -18.86 2.71 11.79
CA GLY A 2 -17.59 3.35 11.43
C GLY A 2 -17.67 4.84 11.75
N GLU A 3 -16.78 5.35 12.59
CA GLU A 3 -16.52 6.78 12.66
C GLU A 3 -16.29 7.31 11.24
N GLY A 4 -16.92 8.43 10.91
CA GLY A 4 -16.69 9.11 9.64
C GLY A 4 -15.20 9.46 9.49
N PRO A 5 -14.73 9.71 8.25
CA PRO A 5 -13.33 10.07 8.03
C PRO A 5 -12.97 11.31 8.85
N LYS A 6 -11.85 11.24 9.56
CA LYS A 6 -11.30 12.38 10.30
C LYS A 6 -10.92 13.46 9.26
N LEU A 7 -11.44 14.67 9.42
CA LEU A 7 -11.24 15.78 8.49
C LEU A 7 -10.15 16.72 9.02
N ILE A 8 -9.27 17.19 8.15
CA ILE A 8 -8.26 18.20 8.46
C ILE A 8 -8.12 19.21 7.31
N ASP A 9 -8.01 20.50 7.62
CA ASP A 9 -7.71 21.50 6.61
C ASP A 9 -6.22 21.41 6.18
N ILE A 10 -5.96 21.67 4.90
CA ILE A 10 -4.62 21.62 4.31
C ILE A 10 -3.63 22.56 5.02
N SER A 11 -4.12 23.66 5.61
CA SER A 11 -3.29 24.59 6.38
C SER A 11 -2.81 23.99 7.72
N GLU A 12 -3.56 23.08 8.32
CA GLU A 12 -3.24 22.41 9.59
C GLU A 12 -2.41 21.13 9.38
N LEU A 13 -2.33 20.66 8.14
CA LEU A 13 -1.68 19.41 7.78
C LEU A 13 -0.20 19.35 8.23
N PRO A 14 0.66 20.36 8.00
CA PRO A 14 2.09 20.24 8.34
C PRO A 14 2.34 20.01 9.84
N ALA A 15 1.55 20.66 10.70
CA ALA A 15 1.68 20.52 12.14
C ALA A 15 1.11 19.19 12.66
N SER A 16 0.06 18.68 12.01
CA SER A 16 -0.67 17.49 12.44
C SER A 16 -0.14 16.19 11.81
N LEU A 17 0.64 16.28 10.73
CA LEU A 17 1.09 15.14 9.94
C LEU A 17 1.81 14.06 10.77
N PRO A 18 2.75 14.38 11.68
CA PRO A 18 3.43 13.36 12.48
C PRO A 18 2.43 12.51 13.29
N LYS A 19 1.50 13.18 13.99
CA LYS A 19 0.47 12.49 14.78
C LYS A 19 -0.50 11.70 13.91
N ILE A 20 -0.87 12.21 12.73
CA ILE A 20 -1.72 11.49 11.77
C ILE A 20 -1.05 10.18 11.34
N VAL A 21 0.25 10.20 11.08
CA VAL A 21 1.01 8.99 10.72
C VAL A 21 1.04 8.02 11.90
N GLU A 22 1.35 8.49 13.11
CA GLU A 22 1.32 7.66 14.33
C GLU A 22 -0.06 7.01 14.57
N ASP A 23 -1.15 7.79 14.45
CA ASP A 23 -2.54 7.31 14.59
C ASP A 23 -2.86 6.23 13.54
N ILE A 24 -2.34 6.36 12.31
CA ILE A 24 -2.54 5.42 11.21
C ILE A 24 -1.73 4.14 11.41
N GLU A 25 -0.49 4.25 11.85
CA GLU A 25 0.38 3.10 12.15
C GLU A 25 -0.12 2.30 13.35
N ALA A 26 -0.59 2.99 14.40
CA ALA A 26 -1.21 2.38 15.57
C ALA A 26 -2.60 1.77 15.28
N GLY A 27 -3.17 2.02 14.09
CA GLY A 27 -4.51 1.57 13.71
C GLY A 27 -5.64 2.30 14.42
N ALA A 28 -5.35 3.41 15.12
CA ALA A 28 -6.33 4.27 15.77
C ALA A 28 -7.20 5.02 14.76
N THR A 29 -6.69 5.22 13.54
CA THR A 29 -7.45 5.77 12.41
C THR A 29 -7.02 5.07 11.12
N SER A 30 -7.97 4.73 10.25
CA SER A 30 -7.66 4.11 8.95
C SER A 30 -7.57 5.11 7.79
N CYS A 31 -8.13 6.32 7.95
CA CYS A 31 -8.31 7.30 6.88
C CYS A 31 -8.47 8.71 7.44
N VAL A 32 -7.80 9.68 6.84
CA VAL A 32 -7.93 11.12 7.11
C VAL A 32 -8.16 11.85 5.79
N ASP A 33 -9.25 12.60 5.70
CA ASP A 33 -9.57 13.43 4.54
C ASP A 33 -8.97 14.83 4.73
N VAL A 34 -8.14 15.25 3.78
CA VAL A 34 -7.55 16.59 3.76
C VAL A 34 -8.43 17.50 2.92
N THR A 35 -8.91 18.59 3.50
CA THR A 35 -9.76 19.57 2.83
C THR A 35 -9.01 20.86 2.51
N ARG A 36 -9.48 21.57 1.49
CA ARG A 36 -9.15 22.97 1.24
C ARG A 36 -10.45 23.69 0.94
N GLU A 37 -10.77 24.74 1.70
CA GLU A 37 -12.00 25.53 1.52
C GLU A 37 -13.27 24.63 1.56
N GLY A 38 -13.29 23.66 2.48
CA GLY A 38 -14.42 22.74 2.67
C GLY A 38 -14.55 21.63 1.62
N ARG A 39 -13.61 21.52 0.67
CA ARG A 39 -13.58 20.45 -0.34
C ARG A 39 -12.45 19.48 -0.07
N VAL A 40 -12.70 18.17 -0.16
CA VAL A 40 -11.65 17.15 -0.04
C VAL A 40 -10.70 17.25 -1.23
N VAL A 41 -9.41 17.41 -0.96
CA VAL A 41 -8.33 17.53 -1.96
C VAL A 41 -7.32 16.39 -1.90
N ALA A 42 -7.22 15.69 -0.77
CA ALA A 42 -6.38 14.51 -0.62
C ALA A 42 -6.91 13.58 0.47
N ILE A 43 -6.46 12.32 0.46
CA ILE A 43 -6.80 11.31 1.46
C ILE A 43 -5.51 10.63 1.92
N ILE A 44 -5.27 10.62 3.23
CA ILE A 44 -4.19 9.88 3.86
C ILE A 44 -4.78 8.60 4.46
N ARG A 45 -4.28 7.43 4.06
CA ARG A 45 -4.80 6.13 4.50
C ARG A 45 -3.68 5.17 4.82
N SER A 46 -3.95 4.24 5.74
CA SER A 46 -3.06 3.11 5.99
C SER A 46 -2.83 2.34 4.67
N PRO A 47 -1.57 1.99 4.33
CA PRO A 47 -1.27 1.06 3.25
C PRO A 47 -1.62 -0.35 3.73
N ARG A 48 -2.90 -0.64 3.98
CA ARG A 48 -3.32 -2.03 4.11
C ARG A 48 -2.94 -2.72 2.80
N PRO A 49 -2.28 -3.89 2.84
CA PRO A 49 -2.01 -4.62 1.62
C PRO A 49 -3.35 -4.87 0.93
N SER A 50 -3.61 -4.16 -0.15
CA SER A 50 -4.72 -4.51 -1.00
C SER A 50 -4.33 -5.86 -1.60
N LEU A 51 -4.95 -6.94 -1.15
CA LEU A 51 -4.86 -8.25 -1.83
C LEU A 51 -5.19 -8.14 -3.33
N HIS A 52 -5.80 -7.03 -3.76
CA HIS A 52 -6.06 -6.68 -5.15
C HIS A 52 -4.84 -6.28 -6.00
N GLY A 53 -3.71 -5.92 -5.40
CA GLY A 53 -2.48 -5.57 -6.14
C GLY A 53 -1.70 -6.80 -6.63
N ALA A 54 -1.67 -7.85 -5.81
CA ALA A 54 -0.95 -9.09 -6.13
C ALA A 54 -1.72 -10.04 -7.07
N LEU A 55 -3.01 -9.76 -7.35
CA LEU A 55 -3.88 -10.60 -8.18
C LEU A 55 -4.21 -10.00 -9.55
N ARG A 56 -3.67 -8.83 -9.91
CA ARG A 56 -3.76 -8.31 -11.29
C ARG A 56 -2.61 -8.84 -12.15
N GLY A 57 -2.73 -10.11 -12.49
CA GLY A 57 -1.91 -10.78 -13.49
C GLY A 57 -2.52 -12.13 -13.79
N SER A 58 -2.86 -12.39 -15.06
CA SER A 58 -3.19 -13.73 -15.52
C SER A 58 -1.92 -14.37 -16.03
N VAL A 59 -1.52 -15.51 -15.46
CA VAL A 59 -0.52 -16.38 -16.08
C VAL A 59 -1.28 -17.33 -17.01
N ARG A 60 -0.93 -17.32 -18.30
CA ARG A 60 -1.41 -18.36 -19.23
C ARG A 60 -0.49 -19.57 -19.09
N VAL A 61 -1.05 -20.68 -18.63
CA VAL A 61 -0.37 -21.98 -18.66
C VAL A 61 -0.44 -22.50 -20.09
N PRO A 62 0.70 -22.79 -20.76
CA PRO A 62 0.70 -23.40 -22.07
C PRO A 62 -0.02 -24.75 -22.08
N GLU A 63 -0.64 -25.10 -23.20
CA GLU A 63 -1.28 -26.41 -23.36
C GLU A 63 -0.22 -27.52 -23.22
N GLY A 64 -0.49 -28.50 -22.35
CA GLY A 64 0.44 -29.60 -22.04
C GLY A 64 1.51 -29.31 -20.97
N PHE A 65 1.48 -28.15 -20.32
CA PHE A 65 2.41 -27.85 -19.22
C PHE A 65 2.00 -28.56 -17.92
N ASP A 66 2.88 -29.43 -17.40
CA ASP A 66 2.68 -30.12 -16.13
C ASP A 66 3.07 -29.21 -14.95
N LEU A 67 2.06 -28.70 -14.26
CA LEU A 67 2.22 -27.86 -13.06
C LEU A 67 2.74 -28.65 -11.83
N THR A 68 2.76 -29.98 -11.91
CA THR A 68 3.17 -30.88 -10.83
C THR A 68 4.59 -31.40 -11.01
N ALA A 69 5.21 -31.12 -12.16
CA ALA A 69 6.59 -31.48 -12.41
C ALA A 69 7.52 -30.77 -11.40
N PRO A 70 8.52 -31.47 -10.83
CA PRO A 70 9.47 -30.86 -9.92
C PRO A 70 10.28 -29.78 -10.66
N VAL A 71 10.24 -28.55 -10.15
CA VAL A 71 11.02 -27.44 -10.68
C VAL A 71 12.45 -27.58 -10.15
N VAL A 72 13.42 -27.74 -11.05
CA VAL A 72 14.83 -27.60 -10.69
C VAL A 72 15.08 -26.11 -10.48
N HIS A 73 15.23 -25.71 -9.21
CA HIS A 73 15.73 -24.38 -8.89
C HIS A 73 17.20 -24.28 -9.30
N ASP A 74 17.46 -23.76 -10.50
CA ASP A 74 18.79 -23.26 -10.81
C ASP A 74 19.03 -22.01 -9.97
N THR A 75 19.98 -22.08 -9.02
CA THR A 75 20.29 -21.02 -8.06
C THR A 75 21.07 -19.86 -8.69
N GLY A 76 20.68 -19.43 -9.90
CA GLY A 76 21.37 -18.40 -10.68
C GLY A 76 20.88 -16.97 -10.48
N TYR A 77 19.74 -16.75 -9.81
CA TYR A 77 19.18 -15.41 -9.59
C TYR A 77 19.40 -14.93 -8.15
N ALA A 78 20.65 -14.61 -7.84
CA ALA A 78 20.99 -13.73 -6.72
C ALA A 78 22.11 -12.78 -7.16
N GLU A 79 21.85 -11.96 -8.18
CA GLU A 79 22.68 -10.79 -8.43
C GLU A 79 22.31 -9.71 -7.41
N ARG A 80 23.27 -9.41 -6.53
CA ARG A 80 23.18 -8.42 -5.45
C ARG A 80 23.05 -7.02 -6.05
N ASP A 81 21.96 -6.34 -5.76
CA ASP A 81 21.91 -4.89 -5.87
C ASP A 81 22.97 -4.30 -4.92
N ARG A 82 24.01 -3.71 -5.50
CA ARG A 82 24.96 -2.88 -4.75
C ARG A 82 24.27 -1.56 -4.44
N VAL A 83 24.16 -1.29 -3.14
CA VAL A 83 23.97 0.03 -2.56
C VAL A 83 25.04 0.97 -3.12
N ASN A 84 24.63 2.01 -3.85
CA ASN A 84 25.51 3.15 -4.15
C ASN A 84 25.26 4.23 -3.10
N GLY A 85 26.34 4.61 -2.42
CA GLY A 85 26.45 5.86 -1.67
C GLY A 85 26.77 7.05 -2.56
#